data_AF-A0A5J4PVF5-F1
#
_entry.id   AF-A0A5J4PVF5-F1
#
_cell.length_a   1.000
_cell.length_b   1.000
_cell.length_c   1.000
_cell.angle_alpha   90.00
_cell.angle_beta   90.00
_cell.angle_gamma   90.00
#
_symmetry.space_group_name_H-M   'P 1'
#
loop_
_entity.id
_entity.type
_entity.pdbx_description
1 polymer ?
#
loop_
_entity_poly.entity_id
_entity_poly.type
_entity_poly.pdbx_seq_one_letter_code
_entity_poly.pdbx_strand_id
1 'polypeptide(L)' 'DGKTGNILRFQGDGAYDKFGFREVLGSGIEQIIPPPKNAVIQDTKGKRPLPDYLIQRNEAVEYIVKHGSESWKRQNGYH' A
#
# COMPACT_ATOMS: atom_id res chain seq x y z
N ASP A 1 -16.51 15.55 -5.48
CA ASP A 1 -15.47 14.96 -6.35
C ASP A 1 -14.12 15.60 -6.08
N GLY A 2 -13.32 14.93 -5.26
CA GLY A 2 -12.01 15.41 -4.81
C GLY A 2 -10.93 15.21 -5.88
N LYS A 3 -9.81 15.91 -5.70
CA LYS A 3 -8.65 16.01 -6.61
C LYS A 3 -8.00 14.67 -7.04
N THR A 4 -8.49 13.55 -6.54
CA THR A 4 -7.99 12.18 -6.77
C THR A 4 -8.78 11.40 -7.83
N GLY A 5 -9.94 11.90 -8.30
CA GLY A 5 -10.84 11.14 -9.20
C GLY A 5 -10.25 10.72 -10.56
N ASN A 6 -9.09 11.26 -10.96
CA ASN A 6 -8.39 10.92 -12.22
C ASN A 6 -7.01 10.28 -11.99
N ILE A 7 -6.65 9.96 -10.74
CA ILE A 7 -5.35 9.36 -10.42
C ILE A 7 -5.50 7.84 -10.47
N LEU A 8 -4.77 7.18 -11.36
CA LEU A 8 -4.77 5.71 -11.45
C LEU A 8 -3.77 5.07 -10.49
N ARG A 9 -2.65 5.75 -10.25
CA ARG A 9 -1.52 5.24 -9.47
C ARG A 9 -0.84 6.37 -8.71
N PHE A 10 -0.48 6.10 -7.47
CA PHE A 10 0.34 6.98 -6.63
C PHE A 10 1.64 6.27 -6.28
N GLN A 11 2.77 6.91 -6.57
CA GLN A 11 4.10 6.49 -6.15
C GLN A 11 4.62 7.45 -5.09
N GLY A 12 4.98 6.94 -3.92
CA GLY A 12 5.52 7.73 -2.81
C GLY A 12 6.56 6.97 -2.02
N ASP A 13 7.42 7.68 -1.31
CA ASP A 13 8.39 7.04 -0.41
C ASP A 13 7.75 6.46 0.85
N GLY A 14 8.56 5.74 1.64
CA GLY A 14 8.08 5.07 2.86
C GLY A 14 7.50 6.01 3.91
N ALA A 15 7.76 7.33 3.86
CA ALA A 15 7.14 8.30 4.77
C ALA A 15 5.62 8.45 4.52
N TYR A 16 5.14 8.01 3.36
CA TYR A 16 3.73 7.95 3.00
C TYR A 16 3.04 6.64 3.43
N ASP A 17 3.74 5.66 4.03
CA ASP A 17 3.13 4.46 4.62
C ASP A 17 2.40 4.77 5.94
N LYS A 18 1.44 5.70 5.88
CA LYS A 18 0.57 6.09 6.99
C LYS A 18 -0.85 5.63 6.67
N PHE A 19 -1.48 4.92 7.61
CA PHE A 19 -2.84 4.38 7.41
C PHE A 19 -3.84 5.45 6.94
N GLY A 20 -3.89 6.60 7.62
CA GLY A 20 -4.79 7.70 7.23
C GLY A 20 -4.49 8.29 5.85
N PHE A 21 -3.24 8.28 5.39
CA PHE A 21 -2.90 8.74 4.04
C PHE A 21 -3.33 7.73 2.98
N ARG A 22 -3.05 6.44 3.21
CA ARG A 22 -3.50 5.34 2.34
C ARG A 22 -5.01 5.28 2.22
N GLU A 23 -5.72 5.56 3.30
CA GLU A 23 -7.18 5.67 3.32
C GLU A 23 -7.67 6.84 2.44
N VAL A 24 -7.01 8.00 2.50
CA VAL A 24 -7.34 9.17 1.65
C VAL A 24 -7.12 8.92 0.16
N LEU A 25 -6.08 8.17 -0.21
CA LEU A 25 -5.88 7.72 -1.60
C LEU A 25 -7.06 6.85 -2.07
N GLY A 26 -7.63 6.07 -1.16
CA GLY A 26 -8.75 5.20 -1.44
C GLY A 26 -8.37 3.98 -2.30
N SER A 27 -9.41 3.22 -2.66
CA SER A 27 -9.27 1.93 -3.34
C SER A 27 -9.02 2.01 -4.83
N GLY A 28 -9.50 3.08 -5.48
CA GLY A 28 -9.37 3.29 -6.92
C GLY A 28 -7.97 3.69 -7.40
N ILE A 29 -7.04 3.92 -6.47
CA ILE A 29 -5.66 4.29 -6.75
C ILE A 29 -4.76 3.12 -6.37
N GLU A 30 -3.92 2.70 -7.30
CA GLU A 30 -2.82 1.77 -7.02
C GLU A 30 -1.74 2.48 -6.19
N GLN A 31 -1.46 1.98 -4.98
CA GLN A 31 -0.61 2.64 -4.00
C GLN A 31 0.79 1.99 -3.93
N ILE A 32 1.70 2.46 -4.76
CA ILE A 32 3.10 2.02 -4.77
C ILE A 32 3.88 2.83 -3.73
N ILE A 33 3.75 2.40 -2.48
CA ILE A 33 4.41 3.00 -1.32
C ILE A 33 5.09 1.87 -0.56
N PRO A 34 6.44 1.87 -0.42
CA PRO A 34 7.14 0.80 0.26
C PRO A 34 6.81 0.83 1.76
N PRO A 35 6.31 -0.28 2.34
CA PRO A 35 6.11 -0.37 3.78
C PRO A 35 7.46 -0.38 4.53
N PRO A 36 7.50 0.02 5.81
CA PRO A 36 8.71 -0.05 6.61
C PRO A 36 9.14 -1.51 6.83
N LYS A 37 10.44 -1.72 7.11
CA LYS A 37 11.04 -3.05 7.25
C LYS A 37 10.36 -3.96 8.28
N ASN A 38 9.76 -3.37 9.32
CA ASN A 38 9.07 -4.06 10.39
C ASN A 38 7.53 -4.05 10.21
N ALA A 39 7.04 -3.72 9.02
CA ALA A 39 5.61 -3.73 8.75
C ALA A 39 5.03 -5.13 8.97
N VAL A 40 3.88 -5.16 9.63
CA VAL A 40 3.09 -6.38 9.84
C VAL A 40 1.77 -6.27 9.09
N ILE A 41 1.25 -7.44 8.72
CA ILE A 41 -0.08 -7.60 8.15
C ILE A 41 -1.11 -7.09 9.14
N GLN A 42 -2.02 -6.26 8.65
CA GLN A 42 -3.12 -5.74 9.45
C GLN A 42 -4.39 -6.54 9.16
N ASP A 43 -5.07 -6.95 10.22
CA ASP A 43 -6.44 -7.42 10.15
C ASP A 43 -7.37 -6.45 10.88
N THR A 44 -8.66 -6.54 10.61
CA THR A 44 -9.70 -5.70 11.23
C THR A 44 -10.32 -6.37 12.47
N LYS A 45 -9.59 -7.28 13.15
CA LYS A 45 -10.09 -8.03 14.31
C LYS A 45 -11.50 -8.62 14.08
N GLY A 46 -11.74 -9.17 12.90
CA GLY A 46 -13.00 -9.81 12.52
C GLY A 46 -14.03 -8.94 11.79
N LYS A 47 -13.82 -7.63 11.63
CA LYS A 47 -14.73 -6.78 10.83
C LYS A 47 -14.40 -6.86 9.34
N ARG A 48 -15.08 -7.73 8.59
CA ARG A 48 -14.95 -7.83 7.13
C ARG A 48 -15.97 -6.93 6.42
N PRO A 49 -15.68 -6.45 5.19
CA PRO A 49 -14.44 -6.66 4.43
C PRO A 49 -13.27 -5.79 4.95
N LEU A 50 -12.04 -6.20 4.63
CA LEU A 50 -10.86 -5.37 4.88
C LEU A 50 -10.91 -4.15 3.95
N PRO A 51 -10.64 -2.92 4.42
CA PRO A 51 -10.50 -1.77 3.55
C PRO A 51 -9.46 -2.03 2.45
N ASP A 52 -9.77 -1.66 1.19
CA ASP A 52 -8.91 -2.00 0.04
C ASP A 52 -7.49 -1.42 0.15
N TYR A 53 -7.32 -0.26 0.79
CA TYR A 53 -5.98 0.31 1.03
C TYR A 53 -5.13 -0.57 1.97
N LEU A 54 -5.76 -1.30 2.90
CA LEU A 54 -5.09 -2.28 3.74
C LEU A 54 -4.80 -3.56 2.97
N ILE A 55 -5.67 -3.95 2.04
CA ILE A 55 -5.42 -5.09 1.14
C ILE A 55 -4.13 -4.84 0.35
N GLN A 56 -4.05 -3.70 -0.39
CA GLN A 56 -2.86 -3.36 -1.17
C GLN A 56 -1.58 -3.27 -0.31
N ARG A 57 -1.68 -2.69 0.89
CA ARG A 57 -0.55 -2.62 1.82
C ARG A 57 -0.12 -4.01 2.30
N ASN A 58 -1.07 -4.86 2.65
CA ASN A 58 -0.79 -6.22 3.11
C ASN A 58 -0.16 -7.06 2.00
N GLU A 59 -0.65 -6.98 0.76
CA GLU A 59 -0.06 -7.64 -0.40
C GLU A 59 1.42 -7.23 -0.60
N ALA A 60 1.72 -5.93 -0.44
CA ALA A 60 3.10 -5.44 -0.48
C ALA A 60 3.96 -6.04 0.65
N VAL A 61 3.43 -6.09 1.88
CA VAL A 61 4.13 -6.68 3.02
C VAL A 61 4.38 -8.17 2.80
N GLU A 62 3.38 -8.94 2.37
CA GLU A 62 3.50 -10.38 2.08
C GLU A 62 4.55 -10.63 1.00
N TYR A 63 4.51 -9.85 -0.08
CA TYR A 63 5.48 -9.96 -1.17
C TYR A 63 6.89 -9.67 -0.67
N ILE A 64 7.09 -8.59 0.10
CA ILE A 64 8.40 -8.20 0.61
C ILE A 64 8.97 -9.26 1.57
N VAL A 65 8.14 -9.86 2.40
CA VAL A 65 8.56 -10.97 3.29
C VAL A 65 9.03 -12.17 2.47
N LYS A 66 8.36 -12.47 1.36
CA LYS A 66 8.65 -13.65 0.52
C LYS A 66 9.81 -13.43 -0.46
N HIS A 67 9.94 -12.23 -1.00
CA HIS A 67 10.80 -11.94 -2.16
C HIS A 67 11.83 -10.83 -1.91
N GLY A 68 11.73 -10.11 -0.78
CA GLY A 68 12.60 -8.99 -0.44
C GLY A 68 12.13 -7.64 -1.00
N SER A 69 12.52 -6.56 -0.32
CA SER A 69 12.13 -5.19 -0.66
C SER A 69 12.63 -4.74 -2.04
N GLU A 70 13.86 -5.11 -2.40
CA GLU A 70 14.45 -4.73 -3.69
C GLU A 70 13.73 -5.40 -4.87
N SER A 71 13.27 -6.65 -4.71
CA SER A 71 12.43 -7.33 -5.71
C SER A 71 11.09 -6.61 -5.88
N TRP A 72 10.46 -6.24 -4.76
CA TRP A 72 9.20 -5.50 -4.77
C TRP A 72 9.34 -4.15 -5.48
N LYS A 73 10.40 -3.38 -5.16
CA LYS A 73 10.67 -2.09 -5.80
C LYS A 73 10.83 -2.23 -7.31
N ARG A 74 11.65 -3.19 -7.75
CA ARG A 74 11.88 -3.46 -9.18
C ARG A 74 10.59 -3.85 -9.92
N GLN A 75 9.77 -4.72 -9.31
CA GLN A 75 8.49 -5.13 -9.91
C GLN A 75 7.53 -3.96 -10.10
N ASN A 76 7.55 -3.01 -9.16
CA ASN A 76 6.65 -1.86 -9.16
C ASN A 76 7.22 -0.62 -9.87
N GLY A 77 8.41 -0.72 -10.50
CA GLY A 77 9.08 0.41 -11.15
C GLY A 77 9.47 1.52 -10.19
N TYR A 78 9.78 1.17 -8.94
CA TYR A 78 10.20 2.06 -7.87
C TYR A 78 11.74 2.11 -7.83
N HIS A 79 12.33 3.30 -7.92
CA HIS A 79 13.78 3.54 -7.97
C HIS A 79 14.31 4.19 -6.69
#